data_AF-A0A7V0JUB2-F1
#
_entry.id   AF-A0A7V0JUB2-F1
#
_cell.length_a   1.000
_cell.length_b   1.000
_cell.length_c   1.000
_cell.angle_alpha   90.00
_cell.angle_beta   90.00
_cell.angle_gamma   90.00
#
_symmetry.space_group_name_H-M   'P 1'
#
loop_
_entity.id
_entity.type
_entity.pdbx_description
1 polymer ?
#
loop_
_entity_poly.entity_id
_entity_poly.type
_entity_poly.pdbx_seq_one_letter_code
_entity_poly.pdbx_strand_id
1 'polypeptide(L)'
;MRRGDPFHRATFPLKKYGVRLGLRREGEAAAEEAWGALKRLKRPGVLEVELEGIEVLSGSFADAALAEPLSRLVRGKLPERYLYVAAPDPEVVEDLGVKLEQRGLAMLVLFPDSWDVLGKLVPSLREALGLVIGKGEMTSAELAEI
;
A
#
# COMPACT_ATOMS: atom_id res chain seq x y z
N MET A 1 -26.47 11.18 2.84
CA MET A 1 -26.43 10.29 1.65
C MET A 1 -24.96 9.93 1.43
N ARG A 2 -24.50 8.74 1.84
CA ARG A 2 -23.09 8.34 1.63
C ARG A 2 -22.92 8.09 0.13
N ARG A 3 -22.17 8.95 -0.58
CA ARG A 3 -21.74 8.68 -1.95
C ARG A 3 -21.00 7.33 -1.93
N GLY A 4 -21.46 6.39 -2.74
CA GLY A 4 -20.86 5.06 -2.83
C GLY A 4 -19.37 5.18 -3.17
N ASP A 5 -18.56 4.30 -2.58
CA ASP A 5 -17.13 4.25 -2.83
C ASP A 5 -16.85 4.20 -4.35
N PRO A 6 -16.16 5.21 -4.92
CA PRO A 6 -15.90 5.24 -6.36
C PRO A 6 -14.86 4.20 -6.79
N PHE A 7 -14.14 3.58 -5.85
CA PHE A 7 -13.07 2.63 -6.14
C PHE A 7 -13.57 1.19 -6.27
N HIS A 8 -13.13 0.53 -7.33
CA HIS A 8 -13.22 -0.92 -7.43
C HIS A 8 -12.11 -1.54 -6.57
N ARG A 9 -12.50 -2.37 -5.60
CA ARG A 9 -11.57 -2.97 -4.64
C ARG A 9 -11.30 -4.44 -4.94
N ALA A 10 -10.10 -4.87 -4.62
CA ALA A 10 -9.76 -6.26 -4.43
C ALA A 10 -8.78 -6.39 -3.27
N THR A 11 -8.77 -7.55 -2.63
CA THR A 11 -7.81 -7.92 -1.59
C THR A 11 -6.88 -9.01 -2.12
N PHE A 12 -5.61 -8.92 -1.76
CA PHE A 12 -4.57 -9.88 -2.09
C PHE A 12 -3.88 -10.37 -0.81
N PRO A 13 -4.30 -11.53 -0.27
CA PRO A 13 -3.68 -12.06 0.94
C PRO A 13 -2.30 -12.63 0.64
N LEU A 14 -1.27 -12.10 1.30
CA LEU A 14 0.09 -12.62 1.15
C LEU A 14 0.32 -13.94 1.89
N LYS A 15 -0.52 -14.26 2.87
CA LYS A 15 -0.49 -15.52 3.64
C LYS A 15 -0.49 -16.78 2.76
N LYS A 16 -0.97 -16.71 1.52
CA LYS A 16 -0.90 -17.83 0.57
C LYS A 16 0.52 -18.26 0.20
N TYR A 17 1.53 -17.41 0.43
CA TYR A 17 2.96 -17.73 0.25
C TYR A 17 3.61 -18.25 1.55
N GLY A 18 2.84 -18.39 2.63
CA GLY A 18 3.32 -18.82 3.94
C GLY A 18 3.24 -17.72 4.99
N VAL A 19 3.66 -18.05 6.22
CA VAL A 19 3.64 -17.12 7.37
C VAL A 19 4.99 -16.43 7.60
N ARG A 20 6.07 -16.93 7.00
CA ARG A 20 7.43 -16.37 7.08
C ARG A 20 7.97 -16.20 5.67
N LEU A 21 7.92 -14.98 5.16
CA LEU A 21 8.18 -14.63 3.77
C LEU A 21 9.59 -14.05 3.64
N GLY A 22 10.51 -14.87 3.13
CA GLY A 22 11.94 -14.54 3.14
C GLY A 22 12.57 -14.36 1.75
N LEU A 23 12.09 -15.11 0.75
CA LEU A 23 12.81 -15.32 -0.51
C LEU A 23 12.39 -14.31 -1.57
N ARG A 24 13.37 -13.66 -2.20
CA ARG A 24 13.12 -12.71 -3.30
C ARG A 24 12.32 -13.34 -4.45
N ARG A 25 12.63 -14.58 -4.85
CA ARG A 25 11.92 -15.29 -5.93
C ARG A 25 10.43 -15.48 -5.64
N GLU A 26 10.08 -15.76 -4.38
CA GLU A 26 8.67 -15.85 -3.97
C GLU A 26 8.01 -14.47 -3.98
N GLY A 27 8.75 -13.43 -3.58
CA GLY A 27 8.30 -12.05 -3.68
C GLY A 27 8.04 -11.61 -5.13
N GLU A 28 8.88 -12.03 -6.09
CA GLU A 28 8.68 -11.78 -7.52
C GLU A 28 7.43 -12.50 -8.05
N ALA A 29 7.18 -13.74 -7.59
CA ALA A 29 5.95 -14.46 -7.93
C ALA A 29 4.71 -13.75 -7.35
N ALA A 30 4.77 -13.31 -6.10
CA ALA A 30 3.73 -12.51 -5.45
C ALA A 30 3.46 -11.20 -6.19
N ALA A 31 4.53 -10.51 -6.63
CA ALA A 31 4.45 -9.28 -7.40
C ALA A 31 3.68 -9.47 -8.70
N GLU A 32 3.96 -10.54 -9.47
CA GLU A 32 3.29 -10.78 -10.74
C GLU A 32 1.80 -11.12 -10.55
N GLU A 33 1.45 -11.87 -9.51
CA GLU A 33 0.05 -12.15 -9.19
C GLU A 33 -0.71 -10.91 -8.70
N ALA A 34 -0.11 -10.11 -7.81
CA ALA A 34 -0.67 -8.85 -7.35
C ALA A 34 -0.83 -7.85 -8.51
N TRP A 35 0.16 -7.79 -9.41
CA TRP A 35 0.09 -6.98 -10.62
C TRP A 35 -1.03 -7.43 -11.57
N GLY A 36 -1.23 -8.74 -11.69
CA GLY A 36 -2.36 -9.32 -12.39
C GLY A 36 -3.71 -8.92 -11.78
N ALA A 37 -3.81 -8.91 -10.45
CA ALA A 37 -5.00 -8.43 -9.75
C ALA A 37 -5.27 -6.94 -10.01
N LEU A 38 -4.24 -6.09 -9.91
CA LEU A 38 -4.33 -4.66 -10.23
C LEU A 38 -4.81 -4.42 -11.67
N LYS A 39 -4.31 -5.18 -12.65
CA LYS A 39 -4.75 -5.07 -14.06
C LYS A 39 -6.23 -5.36 -14.26
N ARG A 40 -6.80 -6.29 -13.48
CA ARG A 40 -8.20 -6.74 -13.61
C ARG A 40 -9.22 -5.81 -12.97
N LEU A 41 -8.80 -4.98 -12.01
CA LEU A 41 -9.68 -3.98 -11.43
C LEU A 41 -10.21 -3.03 -12.52
N LYS A 42 -11.39 -2.42 -12.33
CA LYS A 42 -11.93 -1.33 -13.15
C LYS A 42 -11.54 0.04 -12.58
N ARG A 43 -11.42 1.06 -13.42
CA ARG A 43 -10.88 2.39 -13.03
C ARG A 43 -11.99 3.27 -12.42
N PRO A 44 -11.73 4.03 -11.34
CA PRO A 44 -10.56 3.93 -10.46
C PRO A 44 -10.65 2.67 -9.57
N GLY A 45 -9.52 2.17 -9.09
CA GLY A 45 -9.50 0.93 -8.33
C GLY A 45 -8.24 0.72 -7.51
N VAL A 46 -8.41 -0.02 -6.42
CA VAL A 46 -7.41 -0.17 -5.37
C VAL A 46 -7.24 -1.64 -5.01
N LEU A 47 -5.99 -2.07 -4.87
CA LEU A 47 -5.62 -3.36 -4.32
C LEU A 47 -5.17 -3.16 -2.88
N GLU A 48 -5.84 -3.83 -1.95
CA GLU A 48 -5.37 -4.02 -0.58
C GLU A 48 -4.50 -5.27 -0.55
N VAL A 49 -3.26 -5.16 -0.05
CA VAL A 49 -2.44 -6.32 0.26
C VAL A 49 -2.55 -6.62 1.74
N GLU A 50 -3.09 -7.79 2.05
CA GLU A 50 -3.37 -8.22 3.42
C GLU A 50 -2.21 -9.05 3.97
N LEU A 51 -1.66 -8.64 5.11
CA LEU A 51 -0.57 -9.30 5.83
C LEU A 51 -1.05 -10.03 7.09
N GLU A 52 -2.36 -10.19 7.26
CA GLU A 52 -2.93 -10.92 8.40
C GLU A 52 -2.33 -12.33 8.50
N GLY A 53 -1.82 -12.68 9.68
CA GLY A 53 -1.15 -13.95 9.94
C GLY A 53 0.25 -14.12 9.33
N ILE A 54 0.87 -13.05 8.82
CA ILE A 54 2.31 -13.03 8.51
C ILE A 54 3.07 -12.71 9.80
N GLU A 55 4.06 -13.54 10.14
CA GLU A 55 4.94 -13.34 11.30
C GLU A 55 6.26 -12.67 10.91
N VAL A 56 6.75 -12.95 9.69
CA VAL A 56 8.01 -12.39 9.20
C VAL A 56 7.84 -12.01 7.74
N LEU A 57 8.17 -10.76 7.43
CA LEU A 57 8.25 -10.23 6.08
C LEU A 57 9.64 -9.65 5.87
N SER A 58 10.53 -10.41 5.23
CA SER A 58 11.91 -9.94 5.02
C SER A 58 11.93 -8.77 4.03
N GLY A 59 12.91 -7.89 4.19
CA GLY A 59 13.13 -6.77 3.26
C GLY A 59 13.39 -7.23 1.82
N SER A 60 13.94 -8.42 1.58
CA SER A 60 14.13 -8.94 0.22
C SER A 60 12.81 -9.37 -0.43
N PHE A 61 11.92 -10.02 0.33
CA PHE A 61 10.58 -10.37 -0.15
C PHE A 61 9.74 -9.11 -0.34
N ALA A 62 9.69 -8.23 0.67
CA ALA A 62 8.93 -6.99 0.68
C ALA A 62 9.30 -6.08 -0.50
N ASP A 63 10.59 -5.94 -0.79
CA ASP A 63 11.09 -5.14 -1.90
C ASP A 63 10.54 -5.63 -3.25
N ALA A 64 10.68 -6.93 -3.51
CA ALA A 64 10.20 -7.53 -4.76
C ALA A 64 8.68 -7.55 -4.86
N ALA A 65 7.98 -7.94 -3.78
CA ALA A 65 6.53 -8.13 -3.77
C ALA A 65 5.74 -6.82 -3.78
N LEU A 66 6.27 -5.74 -3.19
CA LEU A 66 5.49 -4.53 -2.91
C LEU A 66 6.17 -3.25 -3.38
N ALA A 67 7.45 -3.04 -3.04
CA ALA A 67 8.14 -1.80 -3.37
C ALA A 67 8.39 -1.65 -4.89
N GLU A 68 8.76 -2.73 -5.58
CA GLU A 68 8.93 -2.74 -7.03
C GLU A 68 7.61 -2.52 -7.80
N PRO A 69 6.51 -3.24 -7.49
CA PRO A 69 5.19 -2.93 -8.03
C PRO A 69 4.75 -1.50 -7.79
N LEU A 70 4.92 -0.97 -6.57
CA LEU A 70 4.58 0.42 -6.28
C LEU A 70 5.39 1.40 -7.14
N SER A 71 6.69 1.16 -7.31
CA SER A 71 7.53 1.97 -8.21
C SER A 71 6.99 2.00 -9.64
N ARG A 72 6.50 0.86 -10.14
CA ARG A 72 5.86 0.76 -11.47
C ARG A 72 4.54 1.54 -11.51
N LEU A 73 3.72 1.51 -10.45
CA LEU A 73 2.49 2.30 -10.36
C LEU A 73 2.78 3.80 -10.39
N VAL A 74 3.73 4.28 -9.59
CA VAL A 74 4.14 5.70 -9.55
C VAL A 74 4.65 6.19 -10.90
N ARG A 75 5.29 5.31 -11.68
CA ARG A 75 5.71 5.58 -13.07
C ARG A 75 4.58 5.50 -14.10
N GLY A 76 3.32 5.40 -13.66
CA GLY A 76 2.14 5.44 -14.51
C GLY A 76 1.86 4.16 -15.29
N LYS A 77 2.43 3.00 -14.91
CA LYS A 77 2.24 1.76 -15.67
C LYS A 77 0.80 1.22 -15.63
N LEU A 78 0.04 1.53 -14.57
CA LEU A 78 -1.39 1.29 -14.48
C LEU A 78 -2.06 2.56 -13.92
N PRO A 79 -2.50 3.50 -14.78
CA PRO A 79 -3.12 4.74 -14.30
C PRO A 79 -4.44 4.44 -13.56
N GLU A 80 -4.74 5.27 -12.55
CA GLU A 80 -5.91 5.14 -11.66
C GLU A 80 -6.01 3.78 -10.95
N ARG A 81 -4.84 3.17 -10.71
CA ARG A 81 -4.67 1.99 -9.87
C ARG A 81 -3.78 2.32 -8.70
N TYR A 82 -4.24 1.91 -7.52
CA TYR A 82 -3.60 2.20 -6.26
C TYR A 82 -3.36 0.91 -5.49
N LEU A 83 -2.38 0.94 -4.60
CA LEU A 83 -1.95 -0.18 -3.79
C LEU A 83 -1.68 0.33 -2.38
N TYR A 84 -2.23 -0.32 -1.37
CA TYR A 84 -1.88 -0.12 0.04
C TYR A 84 -1.79 -1.46 0.76
N VAL A 85 -1.26 -1.44 1.98
CA VAL A 85 -1.10 -2.64 2.81
C VAL A 85 -2.02 -2.56 4.02
N ALA A 86 -2.63 -3.69 4.40
CA ALA A 86 -3.25 -3.90 5.69
C ALA A 86 -2.38 -4.88 6.48
N ALA A 87 -1.88 -4.45 7.64
CA ALA A 87 -0.94 -5.20 8.46
C ALA A 87 -1.48 -5.40 9.89
N PRO A 88 -1.14 -6.51 10.56
CA PRO A 88 -1.59 -6.76 11.92
C PRO A 88 -0.94 -5.81 12.93
N ASP A 89 0.33 -5.45 12.71
CA ASP A 89 1.11 -4.58 13.57
C ASP A 89 2.30 -3.93 12.81
N PRO A 90 2.94 -2.89 13.38
CA PRO A 90 4.06 -2.21 12.73
C PRO A 90 5.33 -3.04 12.52
N GLU A 91 5.58 -4.06 13.35
CA GLU A 91 6.81 -4.88 13.28
C GLU A 91 6.85 -5.67 11.96
N VAL A 92 5.71 -6.19 11.52
CA VAL A 92 5.60 -6.94 10.26
C VAL A 92 5.99 -6.10 9.03
N VAL A 93 5.85 -4.78 9.08
CA VAL A 93 6.10 -3.88 7.93
C VAL A 93 7.37 -3.04 8.04
N GLU A 94 8.15 -3.20 9.11
CA GLU A 94 9.38 -2.43 9.35
C GLU A 94 10.34 -2.51 8.15
N ASP A 95 10.67 -3.73 7.73
CA ASP A 95 11.56 -4.01 6.61
C ASP A 95 11.02 -3.44 5.28
N LEU A 96 9.70 -3.44 5.08
CA LEU A 96 9.07 -2.82 3.91
C LEU A 96 9.26 -1.29 3.93
N GLY A 97 9.08 -0.66 5.09
CA GLY A 97 9.31 0.78 5.27
C GLY A 97 10.71 1.18 4.84
N VAL A 98 11.74 0.47 5.30
CA VAL A 98 13.14 0.70 4.92
C VAL A 98 13.34 0.61 3.40
N LYS A 99 12.71 -0.37 2.72
CA LYS A 99 12.81 -0.51 1.26
C LYS A 99 12.12 0.61 0.49
N LEU A 100 10.98 1.08 1.00
CA LEU A 100 10.29 2.22 0.42
C LEU A 100 11.10 3.51 0.56
N GLU A 101 11.72 3.76 1.72
CA GLU A 101 12.61 4.89 1.92
C GLU A 101 13.80 4.88 0.96
N GLN A 102 14.47 3.74 0.82
CA GLN A 102 15.60 3.55 -0.10
C GLN A 102 15.24 3.86 -1.56
N ARG A 103 13.97 3.67 -1.94
CA ARG A 103 13.45 3.96 -3.28
C ARG A 103 12.81 5.34 -3.41
N GLY A 104 12.74 6.12 -2.34
CA GLY A 104 12.04 7.41 -2.31
C GLY A 104 10.54 7.28 -2.57
N LEU A 105 9.93 6.18 -2.13
CA LEU A 105 8.50 5.89 -2.26
C LEU A 105 7.79 6.09 -0.91
N ALA A 106 6.47 6.27 -0.97
CA ALA A 106 5.59 6.29 0.19
C ALA A 106 4.40 5.35 -0.05
N MET A 107 4.00 4.60 0.98
CA MET A 107 2.87 3.68 0.93
C MET A 107 1.99 3.85 2.18
N LEU A 108 0.68 3.92 1.99
CA LEU A 108 -0.27 3.85 3.10
C LEU A 108 -0.28 2.44 3.68
N VAL A 109 -0.22 2.33 5.00
CA VAL A 109 -0.46 1.10 5.74
C VAL A 109 -1.62 1.30 6.71
N LEU A 110 -2.52 0.33 6.76
CA LEU A 110 -3.59 0.25 7.74
C LEU A 110 -3.24 -0.81 8.78
N PHE A 111 -3.45 -0.46 10.04
CA PHE A 111 -3.43 -1.36 11.18
C PHE A 111 -4.87 -1.51 11.71
N PRO A 112 -5.16 -2.45 12.63
CA PRO A 112 -6.51 -2.66 13.13
C PRO A 112 -7.19 -1.39 13.67
N ASP A 113 -6.43 -0.55 14.38
CA ASP A 113 -6.95 0.65 15.07
C ASP A 113 -6.29 1.96 14.60
N SER A 114 -5.40 1.92 13.60
CA SER A 114 -4.64 3.09 13.17
C SER A 114 -4.17 2.97 11.72
N TRP A 115 -3.51 4.00 11.23
CA TRP A 115 -2.86 4.01 9.93
C TRP A 115 -1.51 4.71 10.04
N ASP A 116 -0.63 4.43 9.10
CA ASP A 116 0.63 5.15 8.96
C ASP A 116 1.03 5.23 7.47
N VAL A 117 2.09 5.97 7.18
CA VAL A 117 2.75 5.99 5.88
C VAL A 117 4.16 5.45 6.02
N LEU A 118 4.40 4.31 5.37
CA LEU A 118 5.72 3.72 5.23
C LEU A 118 6.50 4.46 4.14
N GLY A 119 7.81 4.59 4.33
CA GLY A 119 8.69 5.24 3.36
C GLY A 119 8.81 6.75 3.56
N LYS A 120 9.14 7.46 2.47
CA LYS A 120 9.44 8.90 2.51
C LYS A 120 8.25 9.73 2.04
N LEU A 121 7.56 10.38 2.99
CA LEU A 121 6.55 11.40 2.72
C LEU A 121 6.95 12.71 3.40
N VAL A 122 6.87 13.84 2.68
CA VAL A 122 7.19 15.14 3.29
C VAL A 122 6.17 15.49 4.38
N PRO A 123 6.57 16.16 5.49
CA PRO A 123 5.71 16.39 6.64
C PRO A 123 4.36 17.05 6.29
N SER A 124 4.36 18.06 5.43
CA SER A 124 3.13 18.75 5.01
C SER A 124 2.12 17.82 4.32
N LEU A 125 2.58 16.86 3.51
CA LEU A 125 1.70 15.88 2.89
C LEU A 125 1.18 14.85 3.90
N ARG A 126 1.97 14.52 4.92
CA ARG A 126 1.54 13.63 6.01
C ARG A 126 0.46 14.29 6.87
N GLU A 127 0.62 15.57 7.19
CA GLU A 127 -0.37 16.38 7.90
C GLU A 127 -1.67 16.50 7.09
N ALA A 128 -1.57 16.87 5.81
CA ALA A 128 -2.72 16.95 4.91
C ALA A 128 -3.47 15.60 4.82
N LEU A 129 -2.73 14.49 4.69
CA LEU A 129 -3.33 13.15 4.69
C LEU A 129 -4.07 12.86 6.00
N GLY A 130 -3.50 13.21 7.15
CA GLY A 130 -4.16 13.02 8.44
C GLY A 130 -5.45 13.83 8.57
N LEU A 131 -5.48 15.06 8.05
CA LEU A 131 -6.68 15.89 8.01
C LEU A 131 -7.76 15.29 7.10
N VAL A 132 -7.37 14.79 5.91
CA VAL A 132 -8.28 14.10 4.99
C VAL A 132 -8.88 12.86 5.63
N ILE A 133 -8.06 12.02 6.27
CA ILE A 133 -8.54 10.79 6.93
C ILE A 133 -9.47 11.15 8.11
N GLY A 134 -9.12 12.15 8.92
CA GLY A 134 -9.94 12.58 10.05
C GLY A 134 -11.31 13.13 9.65
N LYS A 135 -11.39 13.83 8.50
CA LYS A 135 -12.65 14.36 7.96
C LYS A 135 -13.41 13.37 7.07
N GLY A 136 -12.74 12.31 6.59
CA GLY A 136 -13.25 11.34 5.63
C GLY A 136 -13.23 11.82 4.18
N GLU A 137 -13.46 13.11 3.93
CA GLU A 137 -13.29 13.77 2.64
C GLU A 137 -12.84 15.23 2.81
N MET A 138 -12.20 15.79 1.78
CA MET A 138 -11.84 17.20 1.73
C MET A 138 -11.86 17.71 0.28
N THR A 139 -12.29 18.94 0.10
CA THR A 139 -12.29 19.65 -1.17
C THR A 139 -10.92 20.28 -1.46
N SER A 140 -10.66 20.60 -2.72
CA SER A 140 -9.43 21.32 -3.10
C SER A 140 -9.32 22.71 -2.45
N ALA A 141 -10.46 23.36 -2.16
CA ALA A 141 -10.48 24.64 -1.45
C ALA A 141 -10.01 24.48 -0.01
N GLU A 142 -10.54 23.48 0.71
CA GLU A 142 -10.10 23.19 2.09
C GLU A 142 -8.63 22.76 2.14
N LEU A 143 -8.15 22.02 1.13
CA LEU A 143 -6.74 21.61 1.06
C LEU A 143 -5.79 22.79 0.85
N ALA A 144 -6.24 23.84 0.16
CA ALA A 144 -5.43 25.03 -0.10
C ALA A 144 -5.28 25.94 1.14
N GLU A 145 -6.05 25.71 2.20
CA GLU A 145 -5.99 26.44 3.47
C GLU A 145 -5.04 25.79 4.49
N ILE A 146 -4.44 24.65 4.15
CA ILE A 146 -3.42 23.93 4.95
C ILE A 146 -2.03 24.35 4.47
#